data_AF-A0A927Y913-F1
#
_entry.id   AF-A0A927Y913-F1
#
_cell.length_a   1.000
_cell.length_b   1.000
_cell.length_c   1.000
_cell.angle_alpha   90.00
_cell.angle_beta   90.00
_cell.angle_gamma   90.00
#
_symmetry.space_group_name_H-M   'P 1'
#
loop_
_entity.id
_entity.type
_entity.pdbx_description
1 polymer ?
#
loop_
_entity_poly.entity_id
_entity_poly.type
_entity_poly.pdbx_seq_one_letter_code
_entity_poly.pdbx_strand_id
1 'polypeptide(L)'
;MEKAFKILKINLLSIIALPLLLIATASKLIAKALEKVAVILSMLFLTLMLVLGFEFFKNPSGGFQVIAYLIIFLVICSVIILIIMLLMKLAAAVISAIWSAIIAFFEIIYDFTYSGFLRLFAICENDYQYISLNGKKVSNALLCLFYTILRFFNKLIITVISFALPAAIILSVLIVGGSLLSAHSHLKSTFGIGLFNFIGKFDTFSIVYGVVMYIAMVGMVVLVLMSLGIEWYEWAQELKLTSEELAEDIAELRENELRLEQSDDEYSETGDAYMRNLEEHIASIETLGDLIEDVLSNNDNALLRSTWGSYFRNLSDIVEECSSYKNGIPYDKFKRMIPRIQQLEKQREDVKEMAENLLEINNNPVKSSVFFSGCTTPDKLEKRYKSLCKAYHPDAEGGDTETFQRMQEEYAMLKEFMS
;
A
#
# COMPACT_ATOMS: atom_id res chain seq x y z
N MET A 1 -10.42 -28.28 33.22
CA MET A 1 -10.13 -28.94 31.94
C MET A 1 -10.23 -27.99 30.77
N GLU A 2 -11.29 -27.20 30.66
CA GLU A 2 -11.51 -26.23 29.57
C GLU A 2 -10.36 -25.21 29.38
N LYS A 3 -9.86 -24.60 30.48
CA LYS A 3 -8.69 -23.70 30.43
C LYS A 3 -7.43 -24.37 29.89
N ALA A 4 -7.15 -25.62 30.28
CA ALA A 4 -5.96 -26.35 29.81
C ALA A 4 -6.06 -26.68 28.32
N PHE A 5 -7.26 -26.99 27.82
CA PHE A 5 -7.52 -27.21 26.40
C PHE A 5 -7.32 -25.92 25.58
N LYS A 6 -7.81 -24.78 26.07
CA LYS A 6 -7.59 -23.47 25.42
C LYS A 6 -6.10 -23.10 25.36
N ILE A 7 -5.35 -23.29 26.45
CA ILE A 7 -3.89 -23.04 26.47
C ILE A 7 -3.16 -23.91 25.44
N LEU A 8 -3.51 -25.20 25.34
CA LEU A 8 -2.92 -26.10 24.36
C LEU A 8 -3.24 -25.67 22.92
N LYS A 9 -4.51 -25.31 22.66
CA LYS A 9 -4.99 -24.80 21.37
C LYS A 9 -4.22 -23.54 20.94
N ILE A 10 -4.11 -22.54 21.82
CA ILE A 10 -3.37 -21.30 21.56
C ILE A 10 -1.92 -21.59 21.17
N ASN A 11 -1.21 -22.40 21.94
CA ASN A 11 0.20 -22.71 21.67
C ASN A 11 0.37 -23.47 20.34
N LEU A 12 -0.52 -24.42 20.02
CA LEU A 12 -0.47 -25.16 18.76
C LEU A 12 -0.74 -24.25 17.54
N LEU A 13 -1.79 -23.42 17.60
CA LEU A 13 -2.13 -22.51 16.53
C LEU A 13 -1.05 -21.43 16.33
N SER A 14 -0.43 -20.97 17.41
CA SER A 14 0.67 -19.99 17.34
C SER A 14 1.91 -20.53 16.63
N ILE A 15 2.20 -21.83 16.77
CA ILE A 15 3.30 -22.49 16.05
C ILE A 15 3.06 -22.51 14.54
N ILE A 16 1.79 -22.58 14.11
CA ILE A 16 1.41 -22.54 12.69
C ILE A 16 1.34 -21.09 12.18
N ALA A 17 0.89 -20.16 13.02
CA ALA A 17 0.74 -18.75 12.67
C ALA A 17 2.10 -18.04 12.44
N LEU A 18 3.14 -18.36 13.22
CA LEU A 18 4.46 -17.75 13.07
C LEU A 18 5.10 -17.95 11.68
N PRO A 19 5.22 -19.17 11.13
CA PRO A 19 5.77 -19.35 9.80
C PRO A 19 4.90 -18.70 8.72
N LEU A 20 3.58 -18.64 8.88
CA LEU A 20 2.71 -17.92 7.95
C LEU A 20 3.03 -16.41 7.93
N LEU A 21 3.21 -15.78 9.10
CA LEU A 21 3.63 -14.38 9.20
C LEU A 21 5.01 -14.15 8.53
N LEU A 22 5.97 -15.05 8.76
CA LEU A 22 7.30 -14.94 8.17
C LEU A 22 7.29 -15.13 6.64
N ILE A 23 6.48 -16.05 6.12
CA ILE A 23 6.34 -16.27 4.67
C ILE A 23 5.62 -15.09 4.03
N ALA A 24 4.56 -14.58 4.65
CA ALA A 24 3.84 -13.40 4.17
C ALA A 24 4.80 -12.21 4.06
N THR A 25 5.50 -11.89 5.15
CA THR A 25 6.44 -10.76 5.20
C THR A 25 7.58 -10.91 4.20
N ALA A 26 8.17 -12.09 4.07
CA ALA A 26 9.19 -12.36 3.06
C ALA A 26 8.65 -12.17 1.63
N SER A 27 7.47 -12.70 1.34
CA SER A 27 6.85 -12.61 0.00
C SER A 27 6.58 -11.16 -0.39
N LYS A 28 6.03 -10.35 0.54
CA LYS A 28 5.75 -8.93 0.29
C LYS A 28 7.02 -8.11 0.06
N LEU A 29 8.06 -8.35 0.87
CA LEU A 29 9.36 -7.70 0.70
C LEU A 29 10.01 -8.04 -0.65
N ILE A 30 9.92 -9.31 -1.07
CA ILE A 30 10.43 -9.74 -2.38
C ILE A 30 9.66 -9.09 -3.52
N ALA A 31 8.32 -9.08 -3.47
CA ALA A 31 7.48 -8.44 -4.48
C ALA A 31 7.85 -6.97 -4.67
N LYS A 32 7.92 -6.20 -3.57
CA LYS A 32 8.27 -4.77 -3.61
C LYS A 32 9.70 -4.53 -4.07
N ALA A 33 10.65 -5.38 -3.68
CA ALA A 33 12.02 -5.28 -4.19
C ALA A 33 12.08 -5.52 -5.72
N LEU A 34 11.35 -6.52 -6.22
CA LEU A 34 11.29 -6.84 -7.65
C LEU A 34 10.63 -5.72 -8.48
N GLU A 35 9.62 -5.03 -7.96
CA GLU A 35 9.03 -3.85 -8.61
C GLU A 35 10.10 -2.78 -8.91
N LYS A 36 11.10 -2.62 -8.04
CA LYS A 36 12.16 -1.61 -8.20
C LYS A 36 13.33 -2.03 -9.08
N VAL A 37 13.53 -3.32 -9.33
CA VAL A 37 14.59 -3.80 -10.23
C VAL A 37 14.37 -3.27 -11.66
N ALA A 38 13.12 -3.22 -12.12
CA ALA A 38 12.79 -2.66 -13.43
C ALA A 38 13.20 -1.18 -13.53
N VAL A 39 12.91 -0.39 -12.49
CA VAL A 39 13.32 1.02 -12.41
C VAL A 39 14.84 1.16 -12.47
N ILE A 40 15.58 0.33 -11.73
CA ILE A 40 17.05 0.32 -11.75
C ILE A 40 17.58 0.02 -13.16
N LEU A 41 17.02 -0.96 -13.85
CA LEU A 41 17.41 -1.32 -15.23
C LEU A 41 17.11 -0.21 -16.24
N SER A 42 15.92 0.40 -16.18
CA SER A 42 15.55 1.53 -17.04
C SER A 42 16.48 2.73 -16.82
N MET A 43 16.86 2.95 -15.57
CA MET A 43 17.73 4.04 -15.17
C MET A 43 19.19 3.81 -15.58
N LEU A 44 19.69 2.57 -15.50
CA LEU A 44 20.99 2.18 -16.08
C LEU A 44 21.02 2.46 -17.59
N PHE A 45 19.95 2.11 -18.31
CA PHE A 45 19.84 2.42 -19.73
C PHE A 45 19.86 3.93 -20.01
N LEU A 46 19.17 4.73 -19.19
CA LEU A 46 19.22 6.20 -19.29
C LEU A 46 20.65 6.73 -19.09
N THR A 47 21.40 6.22 -18.11
CA THR A 47 22.80 6.64 -17.90
C THR A 47 23.69 6.25 -19.08
N LEU A 48 23.49 5.09 -19.69
CA LEU A 48 24.21 4.69 -20.90
C LEU A 48 23.90 5.64 -22.07
N MET A 49 22.63 6.00 -22.24
CA MET A 49 22.21 6.96 -23.28
C MET A 49 22.79 8.35 -23.07
N LEU A 50 22.88 8.81 -21.82
CA LEU A 50 23.56 10.07 -21.49
C LEU A 50 25.04 10.02 -21.88
N VAL A 51 25.77 8.95 -21.52
CA VAL A 51 27.18 8.77 -21.91
C VAL A 51 27.36 8.81 -23.42
N LEU A 52 26.52 8.07 -24.17
CA LEU A 52 26.55 8.06 -25.63
C LEU A 52 26.25 9.44 -26.23
N GLY A 53 25.26 10.15 -25.67
CA GLY A 53 24.91 11.51 -26.09
C GLY A 53 26.06 12.50 -25.91
N PHE A 54 26.74 12.48 -24.76
CA PHE A 54 27.88 13.35 -24.51
C PHE A 54 29.08 13.04 -25.41
N GLU A 55 29.36 11.76 -25.68
CA GLU A 55 30.45 11.38 -26.59
C GLU A 55 30.16 11.87 -28.03
N PHE A 56 28.89 11.85 -28.45
CA PHE A 56 28.45 12.41 -29.72
C PHE A 56 28.69 13.93 -29.81
N PHE A 57 28.34 14.69 -28.75
CA PHE A 57 28.58 16.13 -28.71
C PHE A 57 30.06 16.50 -28.72
N LYS A 58 30.93 15.66 -28.14
CA LYS A 58 32.38 15.88 -28.08
C LYS A 58 33.05 15.72 -29.44
N ASN A 59 32.59 14.78 -30.28
CA ASN A 59 33.16 14.51 -31.61
C ASN A 59 32.06 14.48 -32.70
N PRO A 60 31.50 15.65 -33.08
CA PRO A 60 30.40 15.70 -34.04
C PRO A 60 30.81 15.22 -35.45
N SER A 61 32.05 15.46 -35.87
CA SER A 61 32.53 15.10 -37.23
C SER A 61 32.60 13.59 -37.47
N GLY A 62 32.97 12.80 -36.44
CA GLY A 62 32.88 11.34 -36.48
C GLY A 62 31.43 10.85 -36.37
N GLY A 63 30.62 11.53 -35.56
CA GLY A 63 29.19 11.23 -35.38
C GLY A 63 28.35 11.45 -36.63
N PHE A 64 28.58 12.53 -37.40
CA PHE A 64 27.84 12.82 -38.63
C PHE A 64 28.17 11.86 -39.77
N GLN A 65 29.41 11.38 -39.89
CA GLN A 65 29.76 10.32 -40.85
C GLN A 65 29.11 8.99 -40.46
N VAL A 66 29.16 8.62 -39.18
CA VAL A 66 28.48 7.40 -38.67
C VAL A 66 26.98 7.51 -38.88
N ILE A 67 26.33 8.63 -38.57
CA ILE A 67 24.90 8.86 -38.79
C ILE A 67 24.55 8.83 -40.29
N ALA A 68 25.37 9.41 -41.17
CA ALA A 68 25.14 9.35 -42.61
C ALA A 68 25.23 7.90 -43.15
N TYR A 69 26.22 7.11 -42.71
CA TYR A 69 26.32 5.68 -43.03
C TYR A 69 25.17 4.88 -42.43
N LEU A 70 24.72 5.22 -41.21
CA LEU A 70 23.63 4.55 -40.50
C LEU A 70 22.27 4.87 -41.13
N ILE A 71 22.04 6.08 -41.66
CA ILE A 71 20.85 6.46 -42.43
C ILE A 71 20.82 5.74 -43.79
N ILE A 72 21.94 5.70 -44.52
CA ILE A 72 22.03 4.97 -45.79
C ILE A 72 21.79 3.46 -45.57
N PHE A 73 22.38 2.90 -44.52
CA PHE A 73 22.15 1.52 -44.09
C PHE A 73 20.71 1.28 -43.62
N LEU A 74 20.10 2.22 -42.88
CA LEU A 74 18.69 2.18 -42.44
C LEU A 74 17.72 2.17 -43.60
N VAL A 75 17.98 2.94 -44.67
CA VAL A 75 17.13 2.96 -45.87
C VAL A 75 17.18 1.61 -46.59
N ILE A 76 18.38 1.03 -46.74
CA ILE A 76 18.61 -0.27 -47.40
C ILE A 76 18.09 -1.45 -46.57
N CYS A 77 18.23 -1.39 -45.24
CA CYS A 77 17.86 -2.45 -44.32
C CYS A 77 16.53 -2.20 -43.59
N SER A 78 15.74 -1.22 -44.01
CA SER A 78 14.52 -0.75 -43.32
C SER A 78 13.54 -1.87 -42.97
N VAL A 79 13.34 -2.83 -43.88
CA VAL A 79 12.49 -4.01 -43.65
C VAL A 79 13.07 -4.94 -42.59
N ILE A 80 14.38 -5.20 -42.64
CA ILE A 80 15.08 -6.05 -41.66
C ILE A 80 15.06 -5.39 -40.27
N ILE A 81 15.26 -4.08 -40.22
CA ILE A 81 15.22 -3.31 -38.97
C ILE A 81 13.81 -3.32 -38.38
N LEU A 82 12.77 -3.18 -39.20
CA LEU A 82 11.39 -3.25 -38.73
C LEU A 82 11.05 -4.64 -38.17
N ILE A 83 11.55 -5.71 -38.80
CA ILE A 83 11.44 -7.09 -38.28
C ILE A 83 12.20 -7.22 -36.95
N ILE A 84 13.43 -6.71 -36.85
CA ILE A 84 14.21 -6.73 -35.60
C ILE A 84 13.50 -5.94 -34.50
N MET A 85 12.96 -4.76 -34.79
CA MET A 85 12.21 -3.96 -33.82
C MET A 85 10.94 -4.67 -33.36
N LEU A 86 10.22 -5.36 -34.26
CA LEU A 86 9.06 -6.17 -33.92
C LEU A 86 9.46 -7.33 -33.00
N LEU A 87 10.54 -8.05 -33.32
CA LEU A 87 11.07 -9.13 -32.49
C LEU A 87 11.52 -8.63 -31.11
N MET A 88 12.17 -7.46 -31.05
CA MET A 88 12.59 -6.83 -29.79
C MET A 88 11.39 -6.39 -28.95
N LYS A 89 10.34 -5.84 -29.56
CA LYS A 89 9.10 -5.50 -28.86
C LYS A 89 8.40 -6.74 -28.32
N LEU A 90 8.33 -7.80 -29.11
CA LEU A 90 7.76 -9.07 -28.69
C LEU A 90 8.56 -9.66 -27.51
N ALA A 91 9.89 -9.67 -27.61
CA ALA A 91 10.77 -10.12 -26.53
C ALA A 91 10.58 -9.27 -25.26
N ALA A 92 10.52 -7.95 -25.37
CA ALA A 92 10.28 -7.06 -24.24
C ALA A 92 8.91 -7.29 -23.59
N ALA A 93 7.86 -7.51 -24.40
CA ALA A 93 6.52 -7.83 -23.91
C ALA A 93 6.51 -9.16 -23.14
N VAL A 94 7.18 -10.19 -23.67
CA VAL A 94 7.33 -11.49 -23.00
C VAL A 94 8.08 -11.35 -21.67
N ILE A 95 9.20 -10.61 -21.66
CA ILE A 95 9.97 -10.35 -20.43
C ILE A 95 9.11 -9.61 -19.40
N SER A 96 8.39 -8.57 -19.81
CA SER A 96 7.50 -7.82 -18.93
C SER A 96 6.38 -8.69 -18.39
N ALA A 97 5.78 -9.56 -19.21
CA ALA A 97 4.73 -10.47 -18.77
C ALA A 97 5.24 -11.48 -17.74
N ILE A 98 6.41 -12.07 -17.97
CA ILE A 98 7.06 -12.97 -17.02
C ILE A 98 7.36 -12.22 -15.72
N TRP A 99 7.88 -11.00 -15.79
CA TRP A 99 8.20 -10.18 -14.63
C TRP A 99 6.96 -9.88 -13.78
N SER A 100 5.89 -9.42 -14.41
CA SER A 100 4.61 -9.16 -13.74
C SER A 100 4.01 -10.44 -13.15
N ALA A 101 4.15 -11.58 -13.83
CA ALA A 101 3.67 -12.87 -13.32
C ALA A 101 4.44 -13.30 -12.05
N ILE A 102 5.76 -13.06 -11.99
CA ILE A 102 6.56 -13.35 -10.79
C ILE A 102 6.12 -12.47 -9.62
N ILE A 103 5.93 -11.16 -9.84
CA ILE A 103 5.45 -10.25 -8.79
C ILE A 103 4.06 -10.68 -8.30
N ALA A 104 3.14 -10.94 -9.22
CA ALA A 104 1.78 -11.38 -8.90
C ALA A 104 1.78 -12.70 -8.11
N PHE A 105 2.68 -13.63 -8.44
CA PHE A 105 2.84 -14.87 -7.69
C PHE A 105 3.22 -14.63 -6.22
N PHE A 106 4.17 -13.72 -5.94
CA PHE A 106 4.53 -13.39 -4.56
C PHE A 106 3.42 -12.64 -3.81
N GLU A 107 2.67 -11.77 -4.50
CA GLU A 107 1.51 -11.09 -3.91
C GLU A 107 0.39 -12.09 -3.56
N ILE A 108 0.10 -13.07 -4.42
CA ILE A 108 -0.86 -14.14 -4.12
C ILE A 108 -0.41 -14.96 -2.91
N ILE A 109 0.89 -15.28 -2.80
CA ILE A 109 1.43 -15.98 -1.62
C ILE A 109 1.23 -15.11 -0.37
N TYR A 110 1.53 -13.82 -0.45
CA TYR A 110 1.33 -12.89 0.64
C TYR A 110 -0.13 -12.88 1.10
N ASP A 111 -1.08 -12.65 0.20
CA ASP A 111 -2.51 -12.56 0.54
C ASP A 111 -3.01 -13.85 1.19
N PHE A 112 -2.66 -15.01 0.61
CA PHE A 112 -3.06 -16.30 1.13
C PHE A 112 -2.48 -16.58 2.53
N THR A 113 -1.17 -16.35 2.70
CA THR A 113 -0.48 -16.66 3.96
C THR A 113 -0.79 -15.65 5.06
N TYR A 114 -0.92 -14.37 4.71
CA TYR A 114 -1.26 -13.31 5.65
C TYR A 114 -2.71 -13.43 6.14
N SER A 115 -3.67 -13.71 5.24
CA SER A 115 -5.06 -13.99 5.63
C SER A 115 -5.15 -15.20 6.57
N GLY A 116 -4.41 -16.27 6.25
CA GLY A 116 -4.30 -17.45 7.13
C GLY A 116 -3.71 -17.10 8.51
N PHE A 117 -2.67 -16.27 8.54
CA PHE A 117 -2.10 -15.75 9.78
C PHE A 117 -3.12 -14.95 10.60
N LEU A 118 -3.82 -13.99 9.99
CA LEU A 118 -4.79 -13.13 10.68
C LEU A 118 -5.90 -13.94 11.36
N ARG A 119 -6.47 -14.93 10.65
CA ARG A 119 -7.49 -15.82 11.23
C ARG A 119 -6.98 -16.61 12.42
N LEU A 120 -5.78 -17.18 12.32
CA LEU A 120 -5.17 -17.94 13.41
C LEU A 120 -4.80 -17.03 14.59
N PHE A 121 -4.31 -15.82 14.32
CA PHE A 121 -3.95 -14.83 15.31
C PHE A 121 -5.18 -14.38 16.12
N ALA A 122 -6.28 -14.03 15.43
CA ALA A 122 -7.53 -13.62 16.07
C ALA A 122 -8.14 -14.73 16.96
N ILE A 123 -8.11 -15.99 16.51
CA ILE A 123 -8.55 -17.12 17.33
C ILE A 123 -7.69 -17.25 18.59
N CYS A 124 -6.37 -17.05 18.47
CA CYS A 124 -5.46 -17.14 19.61
C CYS A 124 -5.65 -15.98 20.60
N GLU A 125 -5.84 -14.75 20.12
CA GLU A 125 -6.04 -13.58 21.00
C GLU A 125 -7.37 -13.68 21.75
N ASN A 126 -8.48 -14.02 21.08
CA ASN A 126 -9.77 -14.19 21.74
C ASN A 126 -9.72 -15.26 22.87
N ASP A 127 -9.09 -16.41 22.60
CA ASP A 127 -8.89 -17.43 23.63
C ASP A 127 -7.88 -17.01 24.71
N TYR A 128 -6.88 -16.17 24.40
CA TYR A 128 -5.91 -15.62 25.34
C TYR A 128 -6.53 -14.58 26.28
N GLN A 129 -7.35 -13.65 25.77
CA GLN A 129 -8.06 -12.65 26.57
C GLN A 129 -8.97 -13.32 27.61
N TYR A 130 -9.70 -14.36 27.21
CA TYR A 130 -10.51 -15.17 28.11
C TYR A 130 -9.71 -15.78 29.29
N ILE A 131 -8.45 -16.16 29.05
CA ILE A 131 -7.55 -16.69 30.08
C ILE A 131 -6.98 -15.54 30.94
N SER A 132 -6.70 -14.39 30.32
CA SER A 132 -6.11 -13.21 30.97
C SER A 132 -6.99 -12.62 32.06
N LEU A 133 -8.31 -12.55 31.84
CA LEU A 133 -9.32 -12.03 32.77
C LEU A 133 -9.37 -12.74 34.12
N ASN A 134 -8.77 -13.93 34.22
CA ASN A 134 -8.86 -14.81 35.39
C ASN A 134 -7.52 -15.05 36.12
N GLY A 135 -6.43 -14.32 35.82
CA GLY A 135 -5.12 -14.60 36.41
C GLY A 135 -4.08 -13.49 36.32
N LYS A 136 -2.90 -13.70 36.94
CA LYS A 136 -1.76 -12.77 36.88
C LYS A 136 -1.15 -12.78 35.46
N LYS A 137 -1.04 -11.60 34.84
CA LYS A 137 -0.53 -11.36 33.46
C LYS A 137 0.73 -12.18 33.12
N VAL A 138 1.71 -12.20 34.03
CA VAL A 138 3.00 -12.91 33.84
C VAL A 138 2.86 -14.43 33.81
N SER A 139 1.94 -14.99 34.62
CA SER A 139 1.70 -16.45 34.64
C SER A 139 1.00 -16.92 33.37
N ASN A 140 0.09 -16.09 32.84
CA ASN A 140 -0.65 -16.40 31.61
C ASN A 140 0.25 -16.27 30.37
N ALA A 141 1.20 -15.32 30.37
CA ALA A 141 2.22 -15.22 29.33
C ALA A 141 3.15 -16.46 29.30
N LEU A 142 3.56 -16.98 30.47
CA LEU A 142 4.38 -18.19 30.55
C LEU A 142 3.64 -19.46 30.08
N LEU A 143 2.33 -19.54 30.33
CA LEU A 143 1.50 -20.68 29.88
C LEU A 143 1.24 -20.62 28.36
N CYS A 144 1.13 -19.43 27.78
CA CYS A 144 0.94 -19.19 26.35
C CYS A 144 2.22 -18.65 25.69
N LEU A 145 3.33 -19.37 25.90
CA LEU A 145 4.66 -18.92 25.48
C LEU A 145 4.78 -18.69 23.97
N PHE A 146 4.25 -19.61 23.14
CA PHE A 146 4.34 -19.47 21.68
C PHE A 146 3.52 -18.30 21.15
N TYR A 147 2.38 -18.03 21.77
CA TYR A 147 1.55 -16.88 21.43
C TYR A 147 2.22 -15.55 21.80
N THR A 148 2.86 -15.51 22.98
CA THR A 148 3.65 -14.34 23.40
C THR A 148 4.80 -14.06 22.44
N ILE A 149 5.47 -15.11 21.97
CA ILE A 149 6.51 -15.01 20.93
C ILE A 149 5.92 -14.49 19.62
N LEU A 150 4.77 -15.02 19.18
CA LEU A 150 4.08 -14.58 17.97
C LEU A 150 3.75 -13.07 18.01
N ARG A 151 3.17 -12.59 19.13
CA ARG A 151 2.88 -11.16 19.35
C ARG A 151 4.16 -10.32 19.30
N PHE A 152 5.23 -10.79 19.95
CA PHE A 152 6.52 -10.11 19.93
C PHE A 152 7.07 -9.98 18.50
N PHE A 153 7.05 -11.06 17.71
CA PHE A 153 7.53 -11.01 16.32
C PHE A 153 6.67 -10.12 15.44
N ASN A 154 5.33 -10.17 15.57
CA ASN A 154 4.44 -9.29 14.83
C ASN A 154 4.77 -7.81 15.12
N LYS A 155 4.92 -7.46 16.41
CA LYS A 155 5.30 -6.10 16.84
C LYS A 155 6.68 -5.70 16.34
N LEU A 156 7.65 -6.61 16.41
CA LEU A 156 9.02 -6.37 15.93
C LEU A 156 9.03 -6.06 14.43
N ILE A 157 8.31 -6.87 13.65
CA ILE A 157 8.20 -6.72 12.19
C ILE A 157 7.60 -5.36 11.85
N ILE A 158 6.44 -5.03 12.43
CA ILE A 158 5.78 -3.73 12.25
C ILE A 158 6.72 -2.57 12.59
N THR A 159 7.43 -2.67 13.72
CA THR A 159 8.35 -1.63 14.18
C THR A 159 9.52 -1.45 13.20
N VAL A 160 10.15 -2.55 12.80
CA VAL A 160 11.30 -2.54 11.88
C VAL A 160 10.90 -1.96 10.52
N ILE A 161 9.76 -2.38 9.97
CA ILE A 161 9.30 -1.90 8.66
C ILE A 161 8.86 -0.43 8.76
N SER A 162 8.25 0.00 9.87
CA SER A 162 7.87 1.41 10.08
C SER A 162 9.08 2.35 10.15
N PHE A 163 10.28 1.82 10.44
CA PHE A 163 11.52 2.58 10.42
C PHE A 163 12.12 2.75 9.01
N ALA A 164 11.55 2.09 7.98
CA ALA A 164 12.08 2.10 6.61
C ALA A 164 12.19 3.50 6.01
N LEU A 165 11.17 4.36 6.15
CA LEU A 165 11.19 5.71 5.60
C LEU A 165 12.23 6.62 6.29
N PRO A 166 12.28 6.73 7.64
CA PRO A 166 13.36 7.44 8.31
C PRO A 166 14.76 6.93 7.92
N ALA A 167 14.92 5.60 7.83
CA ALA A 167 16.18 5.00 7.42
C ALA A 167 16.57 5.38 5.98
N ALA A 168 15.61 5.37 5.04
CA ALA A 168 15.84 5.76 3.65
C ALA A 168 16.26 7.23 3.52
N ILE A 169 15.64 8.13 4.29
CA ILE A 169 16.01 9.56 4.32
C ILE A 169 17.44 9.73 4.83
N ILE A 170 17.76 9.13 5.98
CA ILE A 170 19.10 9.23 6.59
C ILE A 170 20.15 8.64 5.63
N LEU A 171 19.88 7.47 5.07
CA LEU A 171 20.80 6.79 4.16
C LEU A 171 21.02 7.61 2.87
N SER A 172 19.96 8.23 2.34
CA SER A 172 20.07 9.10 1.16
C SER A 172 20.96 10.31 1.42
N VAL A 173 20.81 10.97 2.57
CA VAL A 173 21.68 12.09 2.98
C VAL A 173 23.12 11.63 3.16
N LEU A 174 23.33 10.46 3.78
CA LEU A 174 24.66 9.87 3.96
C LEU A 174 25.32 9.49 2.64
N ILE A 175 24.57 9.00 1.66
CA ILE A 175 25.11 8.67 0.33
C ILE A 175 25.54 9.93 -0.42
N VAL A 176 24.71 10.97 -0.44
CA VAL A 176 25.03 12.23 -1.12
C VAL A 176 26.21 12.93 -0.41
N GLY A 177 26.08 13.18 0.89
CA GLY A 177 27.12 13.84 1.67
C GLY A 177 28.40 13.02 1.76
N GLY A 178 28.29 11.73 2.00
CA GLY A 178 29.42 10.81 2.11
C GLY A 178 30.18 10.64 0.81
N SER A 179 29.50 10.57 -0.35
CA SER A 179 30.19 10.50 -1.64
C SER A 179 30.97 11.79 -1.95
N LEU A 180 30.41 12.96 -1.67
CA LEU A 180 31.10 14.25 -1.85
C LEU A 180 32.29 14.42 -0.89
N LEU A 181 32.11 14.05 0.38
CA LEU A 181 33.18 14.10 1.38
C LEU A 181 34.31 13.12 1.06
N SER A 182 33.94 11.90 0.63
CA SER A 182 34.89 10.89 0.18
C SER A 182 35.71 11.40 -1.01
N ALA A 183 35.04 11.94 -2.03
CA ALA A 183 35.70 12.55 -3.19
C ALA A 183 36.63 13.71 -2.79
N HIS A 184 36.18 14.61 -1.92
CA HIS A 184 37.00 15.71 -1.42
C HIS A 184 38.23 15.20 -0.65
N SER A 185 38.06 14.23 0.23
CA SER A 185 39.15 13.66 1.03
C SER A 185 40.19 12.96 0.16
N HIS A 186 39.74 12.21 -0.85
CA HIS A 186 40.60 11.50 -1.79
C HIS A 186 41.41 12.46 -2.68
N LEU A 187 40.78 13.54 -3.15
CA LEU A 187 41.47 14.57 -3.94
C LEU A 187 42.48 15.36 -3.09
N LYS A 188 42.12 15.65 -1.84
CA LYS A 188 43.02 16.36 -0.92
C LYS A 188 44.23 15.51 -0.55
N SER A 189 44.07 14.20 -0.32
CA SER A 189 45.18 13.31 -0.02
C SER A 189 46.09 13.04 -1.22
N THR A 190 45.51 12.93 -2.42
CA THR A 190 46.26 12.57 -3.64
C THR A 190 46.94 13.78 -4.28
N PHE A 191 46.24 14.91 -4.37
CA PHE A 191 46.69 16.09 -5.12
C PHE A 191 46.91 17.34 -4.26
N GLY A 192 46.63 17.29 -2.95
CA GLY A 192 46.76 18.45 -2.05
C GLY A 192 45.72 19.55 -2.26
N ILE A 193 44.71 19.31 -3.11
CA ILE A 193 43.68 20.30 -3.49
C ILE A 193 42.27 19.75 -3.21
N GLY A 194 41.37 20.63 -2.79
CA GLY A 194 39.98 20.27 -2.51
C GLY A 194 39.14 20.10 -3.78
N LEU A 195 38.01 19.38 -3.66
CA LEU A 195 37.10 19.03 -4.77
C LEU A 195 36.74 20.22 -5.69
N PHE A 196 36.30 21.35 -5.13
CA PHE A 196 35.90 22.51 -5.95
C PHE A 196 37.07 23.14 -6.71
N ASN A 197 38.25 23.22 -6.07
CA ASN A 197 39.45 23.73 -6.73
C ASN A 197 39.96 22.76 -7.81
N PHE A 198 39.73 21.46 -7.63
CA PHE A 198 40.06 20.44 -8.63
C PHE A 198 39.13 20.55 -9.84
N ILE A 199 37.81 20.64 -9.62
CA ILE A 199 36.81 20.78 -10.69
C ILE A 199 37.06 22.07 -11.50
N GLY A 200 37.47 23.17 -10.85
CA GLY A 200 37.79 24.43 -11.51
C GLY A 200 39.00 24.38 -12.47
N LYS A 201 39.74 23.27 -12.55
CA LYS A 201 40.84 23.09 -13.52
C LYS A 201 40.40 22.52 -14.87
N PHE A 202 39.15 22.04 -14.96
CA PHE A 202 38.61 21.43 -16.17
C PHE A 202 37.88 22.46 -17.03
N ASP A 203 37.73 22.14 -18.30
CA ASP A 203 36.91 22.92 -19.23
C ASP A 203 35.42 22.76 -18.89
N THR A 204 34.60 23.73 -19.33
CA THR A 204 33.17 23.79 -19.04
C THR A 204 32.43 22.49 -19.43
N PHE A 205 32.80 21.85 -20.55
CA PHE A 205 32.15 20.63 -21.00
C PHE A 205 32.41 19.46 -20.05
N SER A 206 33.67 19.25 -19.64
CA SER A 206 34.03 18.21 -18.67
C SER A 206 33.36 18.40 -17.30
N ILE A 207 33.21 19.65 -16.85
CA ILE A 207 32.50 19.97 -15.60
C ILE A 207 31.01 19.59 -15.73
N VAL A 208 30.35 20.03 -16.81
CA VAL A 208 28.93 19.73 -17.05
C VAL A 208 28.71 18.23 -17.14
N TYR A 209 29.55 17.52 -17.89
CA TYR A 209 29.48 16.06 -18.01
C TYR A 209 29.57 15.37 -16.65
N GLY A 210 30.60 15.69 -15.86
CA GLY A 210 30.82 15.08 -14.54
C GLY A 210 29.66 15.35 -13.58
N VAL A 211 29.14 16.58 -13.55
CA VAL A 211 28.01 16.95 -12.68
C VAL A 211 26.74 16.23 -13.10
N VAL A 212 26.41 16.19 -14.39
CA VAL A 212 25.21 15.50 -14.90
C VAL A 212 25.27 14.00 -14.61
N MET A 213 26.43 13.36 -14.84
CA MET A 213 26.61 11.94 -14.56
C MET A 213 26.53 11.61 -13.07
N TYR A 214 27.10 12.47 -12.21
CA TYR A 214 26.99 12.31 -10.76
C TYR A 214 25.54 12.45 -10.28
N ILE A 215 24.82 13.49 -10.73
CA ILE A 215 23.40 13.69 -10.40
C ILE A 215 22.56 12.51 -10.89
N ALA A 216 22.79 12.02 -12.11
CA ALA A 216 22.07 10.87 -12.64
C ALA A 216 22.31 9.62 -11.77
N MET A 217 23.55 9.26 -11.48
CA MET A 217 23.86 8.05 -10.70
C MET A 217 23.42 8.14 -9.25
N VAL A 218 23.79 9.22 -8.54
CA VAL A 218 23.46 9.36 -7.11
C VAL A 218 21.98 9.66 -6.93
N GLY A 219 21.39 10.49 -7.80
CA GLY A 219 19.95 10.75 -7.81
C GLY A 219 19.14 9.47 -8.02
N MET A 220 19.60 8.56 -8.88
CA MET A 220 18.96 7.25 -9.06
C MET A 220 18.95 6.42 -7.79
N VAL A 221 20.10 6.30 -7.11
CA VAL A 221 20.19 5.54 -5.84
C VAL A 221 19.25 6.14 -4.79
N VAL A 222 19.22 7.48 -4.67
CA VAL A 222 18.34 8.18 -3.74
C VAL A 222 16.87 7.96 -4.09
N LEU A 223 16.48 8.08 -5.36
CA LEU A 223 15.09 7.88 -5.80
C LEU A 223 14.60 6.46 -5.49
N VAL A 224 15.42 5.44 -5.77
CA VAL A 224 15.08 4.05 -5.47
C VAL A 224 14.95 3.82 -3.97
N LEU A 225 15.90 4.33 -3.18
CA LEU A 225 15.87 4.22 -1.71
C LEU A 225 14.64 4.89 -1.11
N MET A 226 14.32 6.11 -1.55
CA MET A 226 13.15 6.85 -1.09
C MET A 226 11.86 6.14 -1.48
N SER A 227 11.76 5.63 -2.71
CA SER A 227 10.58 4.89 -3.17
C SER A 227 10.36 3.62 -2.35
N LEU A 228 11.40 2.85 -2.06
CA LEU A 228 11.30 1.67 -1.18
C LEU A 228 10.90 2.05 0.25
N GLY A 229 11.52 3.11 0.78
CA GLY A 229 11.23 3.59 2.14
C GLY A 229 9.77 4.00 2.32
N ILE A 230 9.19 4.70 1.33
CA ILE A 230 7.78 5.09 1.34
C ILE A 230 6.86 3.87 1.29
N GLU A 231 7.05 2.97 0.33
CA GLU A 231 6.17 1.80 0.15
C GLU A 231 6.20 0.85 1.35
N TRP A 232 7.37 0.61 1.93
CA TRP A 232 7.48 -0.21 3.13
C TRP A 232 6.84 0.48 4.34
N TYR A 233 6.97 1.80 4.46
CA TYR A 233 6.31 2.55 5.52
C TYR A 233 4.78 2.50 5.40
N GLU A 234 4.23 2.67 4.20
CA GLU A 234 2.80 2.54 3.93
C GLU A 234 2.30 1.14 4.27
N TRP A 235 3.02 0.10 3.85
CA TRP A 235 2.71 -1.28 4.23
C TRP A 235 2.78 -1.51 5.75
N ALA A 236 3.76 -0.95 6.44
CA ALA A 236 3.82 -1.03 7.91
C ALA A 236 2.61 -0.38 8.58
N GLN A 237 2.08 0.71 8.01
CA GLN A 237 0.84 1.32 8.51
C GLN A 237 -0.38 0.42 8.24
N GLU A 238 -0.44 -0.23 7.08
CA GLU A 238 -1.47 -1.22 6.77
C GLU A 238 -1.46 -2.37 7.77
N LEU A 239 -0.27 -2.92 8.09
CA LEU A 239 -0.10 -3.96 9.10
C LEU A 239 -0.53 -3.51 10.50
N LYS A 240 -0.33 -2.23 10.85
CA LYS A 240 -0.80 -1.66 12.12
C LYS A 240 -2.32 -1.61 12.17
N LEU A 241 -2.96 -1.16 11.08
CA LEU A 241 -4.41 -1.04 10.94
C LEU A 241 -5.13 -2.39 11.00
N THR A 242 -4.51 -3.45 10.48
CA THR A 242 -5.04 -4.83 10.54
C THR A 242 -4.64 -5.58 11.81
N SER A 243 -3.72 -5.04 12.61
CA SER A 243 -3.33 -5.64 13.89
C SER A 243 -4.16 -5.11 15.05
N GLU A 244 -4.51 -6.03 15.92
CA GLU A 244 -5.27 -5.88 17.17
C GLU A 244 -4.69 -4.88 18.20
N GLU A 245 -3.58 -4.19 17.91
CA GLU A 245 -3.11 -3.05 18.74
C GLU A 245 -4.20 -1.95 18.82
N LEU A 246 -5.01 -1.77 17.77
CA LEU A 246 -6.19 -0.91 17.85
C LEU A 246 -7.27 -1.49 18.78
N ALA A 247 -7.60 -2.78 18.70
CA ALA A 247 -8.65 -3.35 19.54
C ALA A 247 -8.26 -3.35 21.03
N GLU A 248 -6.97 -3.52 21.33
CA GLU A 248 -6.41 -3.40 22.68
C GLU A 248 -6.39 -1.93 23.15
N ASP A 249 -6.01 -0.98 22.31
CA ASP A 249 -6.12 0.45 22.60
C ASP A 249 -7.59 0.86 22.83
N ILE A 250 -8.52 0.44 21.97
CA ILE A 250 -9.98 0.69 22.12
C ILE A 250 -10.54 0.06 23.39
N ALA A 251 -10.10 -1.15 23.76
CA ALA A 251 -10.54 -1.82 24.98
C ALA A 251 -10.00 -1.13 26.25
N GLU A 252 -8.74 -0.67 26.23
CA GLU A 252 -8.13 0.13 27.31
C GLU A 252 -8.81 1.52 27.45
N LEU A 253 -9.30 2.06 26.34
CA LEU A 253 -10.09 3.29 26.28
C LEU A 253 -11.52 3.10 26.77
N ARG A 254 -12.12 1.92 26.57
CA ARG A 254 -13.45 1.56 27.06
C ARG A 254 -13.49 1.32 28.58
N GLU A 255 -12.37 0.89 29.17
CA GLU A 255 -12.23 0.76 30.64
C GLU A 255 -12.01 2.10 31.36
N ASN A 256 -11.47 3.12 30.68
CA ASN A 256 -11.32 4.46 31.23
C ASN A 256 -12.58 5.30 30.93
N GLU A 257 -13.43 5.54 31.93
CA GLU A 257 -14.51 6.53 31.81
C GLU A 257 -13.91 7.92 31.45
N LEU A 258 -14.09 8.33 30.19
CA LEU A 258 -13.74 9.66 29.72
C LEU A 258 -14.61 10.68 30.46
N ARG A 259 -14.00 11.50 31.32
CA ARG A 259 -14.71 12.51 32.11
C ARG A 259 -14.05 13.86 31.93
N LEU A 260 -14.87 14.89 31.67
CA LEU A 260 -14.43 16.28 31.69
C LEU A 260 -14.29 16.75 33.14
N GLU A 261 -13.27 17.57 33.41
CA GLU A 261 -13.21 18.32 34.68
C GLU A 261 -14.36 19.33 34.74
N GLN A 262 -14.98 19.51 35.93
CA GLN A 262 -16.12 20.42 36.11
C GLN A 262 -15.74 21.87 35.75
N SER A 263 -16.59 22.53 34.94
CA SER A 263 -16.48 23.95 34.56
C SER A 263 -17.86 24.61 34.53
N ASP A 264 -17.92 25.95 34.39
CA ASP A 264 -19.15 26.76 34.46
C ASP A 264 -20.29 26.23 33.55
N ASP A 265 -21.52 26.28 34.08
CA ASP A 265 -22.72 25.51 33.65
C ASP A 265 -23.05 25.58 32.14
N GLU A 266 -22.81 26.70 31.45
CA GLU A 266 -23.18 26.89 30.04
C GLU A 266 -22.22 26.18 29.05
N TYR A 267 -20.97 25.97 29.45
CA TYR A 267 -19.93 25.35 28.60
C TYR A 267 -19.84 23.83 28.79
N SER A 268 -20.33 23.31 29.94
CA SER A 268 -20.37 21.88 30.26
C SER A 268 -21.26 21.10 29.29
N GLU A 269 -22.48 21.59 29.01
CA GLU A 269 -23.47 20.85 28.21
C GLU A 269 -23.01 20.59 26.76
N THR A 270 -22.27 21.54 26.17
CA THR A 270 -21.69 21.38 24.83
C THR A 270 -20.51 20.41 24.84
N GLY A 271 -19.66 20.44 25.87
CA GLY A 271 -18.55 19.51 26.04
C GLY A 271 -19.05 18.07 26.21
N ASP A 272 -20.07 17.88 27.04
CA ASP A 272 -20.69 16.58 27.30
C ASP A 272 -21.39 15.99 26.06
N ALA A 273 -21.89 16.83 25.15
CA ALA A 273 -22.42 16.38 23.86
C ALA A 273 -21.32 15.84 22.94
N TYR A 274 -20.19 16.55 22.81
CA TYR A 274 -19.07 16.07 21.98
C TYR A 274 -18.36 14.87 22.60
N MET A 275 -18.37 14.75 23.92
CA MET A 275 -17.85 13.55 24.60
C MET A 275 -18.68 12.32 24.25
N ARG A 276 -20.02 12.44 24.30
CA ARG A 276 -20.92 11.37 23.86
C ARG A 276 -20.73 10.99 22.40
N ASN A 277 -20.51 11.96 21.51
CA ASN A 277 -20.21 11.66 20.11
C ASN A 277 -18.90 10.86 19.96
N LEU A 278 -17.86 11.21 20.74
CA LEU A 278 -16.61 10.47 20.74
C LEU A 278 -16.80 9.03 21.23
N GLU A 279 -17.59 8.83 22.29
CA GLU A 279 -17.96 7.50 22.78
C GLU A 279 -18.75 6.70 21.74
N GLU A 280 -19.65 7.34 20.99
CA GLU A 280 -20.41 6.72 19.90
C GLU A 280 -19.49 6.29 18.74
N HIS A 281 -18.50 7.12 18.38
CA HIS A 281 -17.46 6.74 17.43
C HIS A 281 -16.68 5.50 17.87
N ILE A 282 -16.29 5.44 19.14
CA ILE A 282 -15.58 4.28 19.72
C ILE A 282 -16.48 3.05 19.71
N ALA A 283 -17.76 3.19 20.04
CA ALA A 283 -18.70 2.06 20.06
C ALA A 283 -19.03 1.51 18.66
N SER A 284 -19.07 2.38 17.65
CA SER A 284 -19.43 2.02 16.27
C SER A 284 -18.31 1.38 15.46
N ILE A 285 -17.06 1.45 15.93
CA ILE A 285 -15.89 1.06 15.15
C ILE A 285 -15.85 -0.43 14.81
N GLU A 286 -16.29 -1.30 15.72
CA GLU A 286 -16.37 -2.75 15.50
C GLU A 286 -17.40 -3.07 14.41
N THR A 287 -18.61 -2.51 14.54
CA THR A 287 -19.68 -2.70 13.56
C THR A 287 -19.34 -2.15 12.17
N LEU A 288 -18.62 -1.02 12.13
CA LEU A 288 -18.18 -0.43 10.87
C LEU A 288 -16.99 -1.20 10.26
N GLY A 289 -16.10 -1.73 11.11
CA GLY A 289 -15.02 -2.63 10.71
C GLY A 289 -15.54 -3.90 10.06
N ASP A 290 -16.52 -4.56 10.69
CA ASP A 290 -17.16 -5.77 10.14
C ASP A 290 -17.80 -5.51 8.78
N LEU A 291 -18.49 -4.38 8.63
CA LEU A 291 -19.10 -3.96 7.36
C LEU A 291 -18.04 -3.80 6.26
N ILE A 292 -16.92 -3.17 6.59
CA ILE A 292 -15.83 -2.90 5.64
C ILE A 292 -15.11 -4.19 5.27
N GLU A 293 -14.88 -5.09 6.24
CA GLU A 293 -14.28 -6.39 5.98
C GLU A 293 -15.15 -7.23 5.03
N ASP A 294 -16.47 -7.24 5.23
CA ASP A 294 -17.41 -7.93 4.35
C ASP A 294 -17.36 -7.36 2.91
N VAL A 295 -17.35 -6.04 2.75
CA VAL A 295 -17.20 -5.38 1.44
C VAL A 295 -15.89 -5.77 0.76
N LEU A 296 -14.78 -5.64 1.48
CA LEU A 296 -13.42 -5.82 0.95
C LEU A 296 -13.09 -7.29 0.68
N SER A 297 -13.73 -8.23 1.37
CA SER A 297 -13.57 -9.66 1.12
C SER A 297 -14.06 -10.07 -0.28
N ASN A 298 -15.06 -9.36 -0.79
CA ASN A 298 -15.68 -9.62 -2.08
C ASN A 298 -15.09 -8.76 -3.21
N ASN A 299 -14.71 -7.51 -2.92
CA ASN A 299 -14.17 -6.58 -3.90
C ASN A 299 -13.18 -5.61 -3.24
N ASP A 300 -11.90 -5.75 -3.56
CA ASP A 300 -10.86 -4.88 -3.03
C ASP A 300 -11.07 -3.44 -3.54
N ASN A 301 -11.26 -2.50 -2.61
CA ASN A 301 -11.38 -1.08 -2.91
C ASN A 301 -10.35 -0.25 -2.12
N ALA A 302 -9.31 0.20 -2.83
CA ALA A 302 -8.23 1.00 -2.27
C ALA A 302 -8.71 2.36 -1.70
N LEU A 303 -9.76 2.95 -2.28
CA LEU A 303 -10.32 4.22 -1.80
C LEU A 303 -11.07 4.01 -0.48
N LEU A 304 -11.86 2.94 -0.35
CA LEU A 304 -12.53 2.58 0.90
C LEU A 304 -11.50 2.30 2.00
N ARG A 305 -10.45 1.51 1.70
CA ARG A 305 -9.35 1.26 2.65
C ARG A 305 -8.67 2.55 3.13
N SER A 306 -8.36 3.46 2.20
CA SER A 306 -7.73 4.73 2.52
C SER A 306 -8.62 5.63 3.39
N THR A 307 -9.91 5.70 3.05
CA THR A 307 -10.88 6.54 3.77
C THR A 307 -11.15 5.98 5.17
N TRP A 308 -11.31 4.66 5.29
CA TRP A 308 -11.40 3.94 6.57
C TRP A 308 -10.18 4.17 7.45
N GLY A 309 -8.98 3.96 6.90
CA GLY A 309 -7.72 4.14 7.62
C GLY A 309 -7.51 5.58 8.09
N SER A 310 -7.98 6.58 7.34
CA SER A 310 -7.94 7.99 7.72
C SER A 310 -8.87 8.30 8.89
N TYR A 311 -10.14 7.88 8.81
CA TYR A 311 -11.12 8.02 9.89
C TYR A 311 -10.58 7.42 11.20
N PHE A 312 -10.16 6.17 11.10
CA PHE A 312 -9.64 5.39 12.21
C PHE A 312 -8.43 6.02 12.89
N ARG A 313 -7.46 6.50 12.11
CA ARG A 313 -6.26 7.15 12.63
C ARG A 313 -6.60 8.42 13.38
N ASN A 314 -7.47 9.25 12.81
CA ASN A 314 -7.88 10.49 13.46
C ASN A 314 -8.64 10.20 14.77
N LEU A 315 -9.44 9.12 14.82
CA LEU A 315 -10.11 8.69 16.05
C LEU A 315 -9.07 8.24 17.08
N SER A 316 -8.16 7.35 16.69
CA SER A 316 -7.07 6.88 17.56
C SER A 316 -6.25 8.03 18.14
N ASP A 317 -5.82 9.00 17.32
CA ASP A 317 -5.04 10.17 17.76
C ASP A 317 -5.81 11.02 18.79
N ILE A 318 -7.12 11.22 18.61
CA ILE A 318 -7.95 11.98 19.55
C ILE A 318 -8.07 11.22 20.87
N VAL A 319 -8.30 9.91 20.79
CA VAL A 319 -8.56 9.13 21.99
C VAL A 319 -7.26 8.87 22.78
N GLU A 320 -6.10 8.74 22.14
CA GLU A 320 -4.78 8.73 22.78
C GLU A 320 -4.49 10.06 23.51
N GLU A 321 -4.80 11.18 22.87
CA GLU A 321 -4.65 12.49 23.50
C GLU A 321 -5.57 12.61 24.74
N CYS A 322 -6.79 12.10 24.66
CA CYS A 322 -7.72 12.04 25.79
C CYS A 322 -7.23 11.14 26.93
N SER A 323 -6.68 9.96 26.64
CA SER A 323 -6.21 9.00 27.65
C SER A 323 -4.93 9.42 28.37
N SER A 324 -4.18 10.38 27.81
CA SER A 324 -3.02 10.97 28.46
C SER A 324 -3.35 11.71 29.78
N TYR A 325 -4.63 12.05 30.01
CA TYR A 325 -5.09 12.77 31.19
C TYR A 325 -5.61 11.84 32.28
N LYS A 326 -4.86 11.74 33.40
CA LYS A 326 -5.18 10.82 34.51
C LYS A 326 -6.32 11.27 35.44
N ASN A 327 -6.66 12.56 35.47
CA ASN A 327 -7.59 13.14 36.44
C ASN A 327 -8.82 13.78 35.77
N GLY A 328 -9.16 13.36 34.56
CA GLY A 328 -10.16 14.00 33.71
C GLY A 328 -9.51 14.99 32.75
N ILE A 329 -10.20 15.25 31.64
CA ILE A 329 -9.68 16.08 30.56
C ILE A 329 -10.01 17.55 30.87
N PRO A 330 -9.01 18.44 30.91
CA PRO A 330 -9.27 19.87 31.07
C PRO A 330 -10.10 20.40 29.90
N TYR A 331 -11.16 21.16 30.20
CA TYR A 331 -12.10 21.64 29.19
C TYR A 331 -11.43 22.49 28.09
N ASP A 332 -10.44 23.30 28.45
CA ASP A 332 -9.68 24.14 27.51
C ASP A 332 -8.87 23.30 26.49
N LYS A 333 -8.47 22.08 26.87
CA LYS A 333 -7.81 21.10 26.02
C LYS A 333 -8.83 20.38 25.16
N PHE A 334 -9.90 19.87 25.76
CA PHE A 334 -10.99 19.21 25.03
C PHE A 334 -11.61 20.12 23.96
N LYS A 335 -11.78 21.41 24.26
CA LYS A 335 -12.29 22.41 23.32
C LYS A 335 -11.46 22.52 22.03
N ARG A 336 -10.16 22.26 22.09
CA ARG A 336 -9.28 22.25 20.90
C ARG A 336 -9.48 20.99 20.06
N MET A 337 -10.05 19.94 20.63
CA MET A 337 -10.31 18.65 19.99
C MET A 337 -11.70 18.62 19.35
N ILE A 338 -12.65 19.46 19.78
CA ILE A 338 -14.01 19.55 19.21
C ILE A 338 -14.03 19.64 17.67
N PRO A 339 -13.24 20.50 16.99
CA PRO A 339 -13.23 20.54 15.53
C PRO A 339 -12.78 19.22 14.89
N ARG A 340 -11.85 18.51 15.54
CA ARG A 340 -11.39 17.19 15.08
C ARG A 340 -12.48 16.13 15.29
N ILE A 341 -13.23 16.19 16.40
CA ILE A 341 -14.39 15.32 16.65
C ILE A 341 -15.50 15.56 15.62
N GLN A 342 -15.78 16.81 15.25
CA GLN A 342 -16.73 17.13 14.18
C GLN A 342 -16.27 16.61 12.81
N GLN A 343 -14.97 16.65 12.55
CA GLN A 343 -14.40 16.07 11.33
C GLN A 343 -14.52 14.54 11.32
N LEU A 344 -14.39 13.89 12.47
CA LEU A 344 -14.62 12.44 12.61
C LEU A 344 -16.05 12.05 12.25
N GLU A 345 -17.03 12.82 12.69
CA GLU A 345 -18.44 12.59 12.34
C GLU A 345 -18.62 12.50 10.83
N LYS A 346 -18.09 13.49 10.11
CA LYS A 346 -18.13 13.50 8.65
C LYS A 346 -17.38 12.31 8.04
N GLN A 347 -16.19 12.00 8.54
CA GLN A 347 -15.39 10.89 8.04
C GLN A 347 -16.06 9.53 8.27
N ARG A 348 -16.75 9.33 9.40
CA ARG A 348 -17.51 8.12 9.69
C ARG A 348 -18.63 7.92 8.67
N GLU A 349 -19.41 8.97 8.40
CA GLU A 349 -20.50 8.90 7.42
C GLU A 349 -19.97 8.67 5.99
N ASP A 350 -18.89 9.35 5.59
CA ASP A 350 -18.26 9.16 4.28
C ASP A 350 -17.81 7.69 4.08
N VAL A 351 -17.21 7.08 5.11
CA VAL A 351 -16.79 5.67 5.08
C VAL A 351 -18.00 4.74 5.01
N LYS A 352 -19.00 4.98 5.85
CA LYS A 352 -20.21 4.15 5.92
C LYS A 352 -20.98 4.19 4.61
N GLU A 353 -21.22 5.38 4.05
CA GLU A 353 -21.90 5.55 2.76
C GLU A 353 -21.12 4.85 1.63
N MET A 354 -19.79 4.97 1.63
CA MET A 354 -18.95 4.28 0.63
C MET A 354 -19.05 2.76 0.76
N ALA A 355 -19.00 2.23 1.98
CA ALA A 355 -19.14 0.80 2.25
C ALA A 355 -20.52 0.27 1.84
N GLU A 356 -21.59 0.95 2.24
CA GLU A 356 -22.98 0.58 1.89
C GLU A 356 -23.22 0.61 0.37
N ASN A 357 -22.72 1.63 -0.32
CA ASN A 357 -22.81 1.71 -1.78
C ASN A 357 -22.08 0.56 -2.47
N LEU A 358 -20.89 0.20 -1.99
CA LEU A 358 -20.11 -0.91 -2.54
C LEU A 358 -20.77 -2.27 -2.24
N LEU A 359 -21.35 -2.44 -1.07
CA LEU A 359 -22.17 -3.59 -0.72
C LEU A 359 -23.39 -3.72 -1.65
N GLU A 360 -24.07 -2.62 -1.94
CA GLU A 360 -25.21 -2.62 -2.85
C GLU A 360 -24.78 -2.97 -4.28
N ILE A 361 -23.59 -2.54 -4.72
CA ILE A 361 -23.01 -2.93 -6.01
C ILE A 361 -22.66 -4.42 -6.02
N ASN A 362 -22.06 -4.94 -4.95
CA ASN A 362 -21.64 -6.34 -4.84
C ASN A 362 -22.85 -7.29 -4.78
N ASN A 363 -23.92 -6.91 -4.07
CA ASN A 363 -25.11 -7.73 -3.87
C ASN A 363 -26.13 -7.61 -5.02
N ASN A 364 -25.96 -6.65 -5.92
CA ASN A 364 -26.85 -6.46 -7.06
C ASN A 364 -26.14 -6.76 -8.39
N PRO A 365 -26.35 -7.94 -8.98
CA PRO A 365 -25.68 -8.33 -10.22
C PRO A 365 -25.99 -7.39 -11.39
N VAL A 366 -27.12 -6.66 -11.34
CA VAL A 366 -27.49 -5.64 -12.34
C VAL A 366 -26.62 -4.40 -12.22
N LYS A 367 -26.19 -4.02 -11.00
CA LYS A 367 -25.31 -2.86 -10.77
C LYS A 367 -23.85 -3.18 -11.07
N SER A 368 -23.41 -4.42 -10.85
CA SER A 368 -22.07 -4.89 -11.22
C SER A 368 -21.94 -5.28 -12.71
N SER A 369 -23.05 -5.25 -13.45
CA SER A 369 -23.11 -5.66 -14.86
C SER A 369 -22.36 -4.71 -15.79
N VAL A 370 -21.49 -5.26 -16.63
CA VAL A 370 -20.72 -4.50 -17.64
C VAL A 370 -21.62 -4.05 -18.79
N PHE A 371 -22.57 -4.90 -19.19
CA PHE A 371 -23.42 -4.66 -20.38
C PHE A 371 -24.80 -4.06 -20.04
N PHE A 372 -25.31 -4.33 -18.84
CA PHE A 372 -26.69 -4.08 -18.42
C PHE A 372 -26.79 -3.18 -17.18
N SER A 373 -25.72 -2.48 -16.80
CA SER A 373 -25.78 -1.45 -15.75
C SER A 373 -26.94 -0.48 -15.98
N GLY A 374 -27.74 -0.27 -14.92
CA GLY A 374 -28.93 0.60 -14.96
C GLY A 374 -30.20 -0.04 -15.53
N CYS A 375 -30.18 -1.30 -15.95
CA CYS A 375 -31.38 -2.04 -16.37
C CYS A 375 -32.16 -2.57 -15.17
N THR A 376 -32.82 -1.68 -14.41
CA THR A 376 -33.49 -2.01 -13.14
C THR A 376 -34.83 -2.75 -13.26
N THR A 377 -35.27 -3.12 -14.46
CA THR A 377 -36.54 -3.83 -14.70
C THR A 377 -36.38 -4.85 -15.83
N PRO A 378 -37.12 -5.98 -15.81
CA PRO A 378 -37.05 -7.01 -16.86
C PRO A 378 -37.22 -6.45 -18.28
N ASP A 379 -38.16 -5.52 -18.46
CA ASP A 379 -38.42 -4.87 -19.75
C ASP A 379 -37.23 -4.07 -20.28
N LYS A 380 -36.49 -3.39 -19.39
CA LYS A 380 -35.29 -2.62 -19.74
C LYS A 380 -34.13 -3.55 -20.08
N LEU A 381 -33.98 -4.64 -19.31
CA LEU A 381 -32.98 -5.67 -19.55
C LEU A 381 -33.17 -6.31 -20.93
N GLU A 382 -34.40 -6.72 -21.27
CA GLU A 382 -34.72 -7.34 -22.56
C GLU A 382 -34.51 -6.36 -23.73
N LYS A 383 -34.91 -5.09 -23.57
CA LYS A 383 -34.68 -4.04 -24.59
C LYS A 383 -33.18 -3.80 -24.81
N ARG A 384 -32.40 -3.70 -23.74
CA ARG A 384 -30.95 -3.50 -23.82
C ARG A 384 -30.27 -4.70 -24.47
N TYR A 385 -30.63 -5.92 -24.10
CA TYR A 385 -30.14 -7.16 -24.71
C TYR A 385 -30.38 -7.19 -26.21
N LYS A 386 -31.62 -6.92 -26.67
CA LYS A 386 -31.93 -6.87 -28.11
C LYS A 386 -31.12 -5.80 -28.85
N SER A 387 -30.82 -4.68 -28.20
CA SER A 387 -29.98 -3.62 -28.78
C SER A 387 -28.52 -4.05 -28.90
N LEU A 388 -27.96 -4.65 -27.86
CA LEU A 388 -26.57 -5.10 -27.84
C LEU A 388 -26.36 -6.29 -28.79
N CYS A 389 -27.33 -7.21 -28.90
CA CYS A 389 -27.26 -8.31 -29.86
C CYS A 389 -27.14 -7.83 -31.31
N LYS A 390 -27.72 -6.68 -31.66
CA LYS A 390 -27.59 -6.09 -33.00
C LYS A 390 -26.23 -5.43 -33.22
N ALA A 391 -25.64 -4.88 -32.17
CA ALA A 391 -24.36 -4.16 -32.23
C ALA A 391 -23.15 -5.10 -32.21
N TYR A 392 -23.22 -6.18 -31.41
CA TYR A 392 -22.09 -7.07 -31.14
C TYR A 392 -22.22 -8.44 -31.82
N HIS A 393 -23.21 -8.65 -32.70
CA HIS A 393 -23.33 -9.93 -33.42
C HIS A 393 -22.02 -10.25 -34.17
N PRO A 394 -21.53 -11.50 -34.17
CA PRO A 394 -20.31 -11.87 -34.90
C PRO A 394 -20.33 -11.54 -36.39
N ASP A 395 -21.53 -11.43 -36.98
CA ASP A 395 -21.73 -11.06 -38.39
C ASP A 395 -21.80 -9.54 -38.63
N ALA A 396 -21.73 -8.73 -37.58
CA ALA A 396 -21.71 -7.27 -37.68
C ALA A 396 -20.29 -6.74 -37.92
N GLU A 397 -20.17 -5.58 -38.57
CA GLU A 397 -18.88 -4.95 -38.87
C GLU A 397 -18.22 -4.47 -37.56
N GLY A 398 -17.23 -5.23 -37.06
CA GLY A 398 -16.61 -5.02 -35.75
C GLY A 398 -17.17 -5.88 -34.62
N GLY A 399 -17.97 -6.90 -34.93
CA GLY A 399 -18.46 -7.89 -33.96
C GLY A 399 -17.33 -8.73 -33.35
N ASP A 400 -17.50 -9.09 -32.08
CA ASP A 400 -16.55 -9.93 -31.34
C ASP A 400 -17.31 -11.09 -30.68
N THR A 401 -16.98 -12.32 -31.12
CA THR A 401 -17.64 -13.55 -30.68
C THR A 401 -17.50 -13.76 -29.17
N GLU A 402 -16.35 -13.41 -28.60
CA GLU A 402 -16.09 -13.56 -27.16
C GLU A 402 -16.95 -12.57 -26.34
N THR A 403 -16.95 -11.29 -26.70
CA THR A 403 -17.79 -10.26 -26.08
C THR A 403 -19.28 -10.58 -26.22
N PHE A 404 -19.71 -11.08 -27.39
CA PHE A 404 -21.10 -11.47 -27.63
C PHE A 404 -21.52 -12.63 -26.73
N GLN A 405 -20.69 -13.65 -26.59
CA GLN A 405 -20.96 -14.79 -25.73
C GLN A 405 -21.05 -14.37 -24.25
N ARG A 406 -20.10 -13.56 -23.76
CA ARG A 406 -20.12 -13.04 -22.37
C ARG A 406 -21.36 -12.21 -22.08
N MET A 407 -21.79 -11.37 -23.02
CA MET A 407 -23.04 -10.61 -22.92
C MET A 407 -24.27 -11.52 -22.83
N GLN A 408 -24.33 -12.61 -23.60
CA GLN A 408 -25.45 -13.56 -23.56
C GLN A 408 -25.53 -14.30 -22.22
N GLU A 409 -24.39 -14.75 -21.70
CA GLU A 409 -24.28 -15.41 -20.40
C GLU A 409 -24.72 -14.47 -19.27
N GLU A 410 -24.29 -13.21 -19.30
CA GLU A 410 -24.67 -12.19 -18.32
C GLU A 410 -26.17 -11.85 -18.39
N TYR A 411 -26.76 -11.77 -19.59
CA TYR A 411 -28.21 -11.60 -19.74
C TYR A 411 -29.00 -12.77 -19.14
N ALA A 412 -28.55 -14.01 -19.35
CA ALA A 412 -29.22 -15.19 -18.81
C ALA A 412 -29.23 -15.18 -17.27
N MET A 413 -28.09 -14.88 -16.65
CA MET A 413 -27.97 -14.76 -15.20
C MET A 413 -28.86 -13.63 -14.65
N LEU A 414 -28.84 -12.45 -15.27
CA LEU A 414 -29.66 -11.32 -14.83
C LEU A 414 -31.16 -11.56 -15.02
N LYS A 415 -31.54 -12.29 -16.06
CA LYS A 415 -32.94 -12.65 -16.29
C LYS A 415 -33.46 -13.60 -15.22
N GLU A 416 -32.64 -14.53 -14.74
CA GLU A 416 -32.97 -15.42 -13.62
C GLU A 416 -33.02 -14.67 -12.29
N PHE A 417 -32.13 -13.69 -12.08
CA PHE A 417 -32.17 -12.82 -10.89
C PHE A 417 -33.41 -11.92 -10.85
N MET A 418 -33.93 -11.50 -12.00
CA MET A 418 -35.06 -10.56 -12.12
C MET A 418 -36.43 -11.23 -12.36
N SER A 419 -36.48 -12.55 -12.44
CA SER A 419 -37.73 -13.34 -12.55
C SER A 419 -38.28 -13.66 -11.17
#